data_AF-A0A9E0YAD7-F1
#
_entry.id   AF-A0A9E0YAD7-F1
#
_cell.length_a   1.000
_cell.length_b   1.000
_cell.length_c   1.000
_cell.angle_alpha   90.00
_cell.angle_beta   90.00
_cell.angle_gamma   90.00
#
_symmetry.space_group_name_H-M   'P 1'
#
loop_
_entity.id
_entity.type
_entity.pdbx_description
1 polymer ?
#
loop_
_entity_poly.entity_id
_entity_poly.type
_entity_poly.pdbx_seq_one_letter_code
_entity_poly.pdbx_strand_id
1 'polypeptide(L)'
;MGVAPKYVKEIIERAIDAVRTMAPDAKFKGIGLAELLAQAEESFEPRRQIIEVDLQRDQLEVRRDNADVRTLAMIERMIVGVLADDNYGEDSALYEALGFVRKSQRKTGLTRKKRKTEEAGMK
;
A
#
# COMPACT_ATOMS: atom_id res chain seq x y z
N MET A 1 -5.82 24.35 -18.27
CA MET A 1 -5.03 23.10 -18.15
C MET A 1 -3.58 23.49 -17.94
N GLY A 2 -2.95 23.07 -16.85
CA GLY A 2 -1.53 23.34 -16.57
C GLY A 2 -0.63 22.34 -17.28
N VAL A 3 0.60 22.75 -17.62
CA VAL A 3 1.64 21.86 -18.17
C VAL A 3 2.07 20.86 -17.11
N ALA A 4 2.33 19.60 -17.48
CA ALA A 4 2.71 18.58 -16.50
C ALA A 4 4.03 18.96 -15.79
N PRO A 5 4.18 18.68 -14.48
CA PRO A 5 5.34 19.13 -13.71
C PRO A 5 6.69 18.72 -14.31
N LYS A 6 6.79 17.53 -14.92
CA LYS A 6 8.01 17.07 -15.58
C LYS A 6 8.45 18.01 -16.70
N TYR A 7 7.54 18.35 -17.62
CA TYR A 7 7.84 19.25 -18.73
C TYR A 7 8.20 20.66 -18.22
N VAL A 8 7.58 21.13 -17.14
CA VAL A 8 7.94 22.41 -16.52
C VAL A 8 9.39 22.40 -16.01
N LYS A 9 9.85 21.30 -15.40
CA LYS A 9 11.25 21.17 -14.96
C LYS A 9 12.21 21.26 -16.15
N GLU A 10 11.93 20.52 -17.21
CA GLU A 10 12.76 20.51 -18.43
C GLU A 10 12.85 21.90 -19.08
N ILE A 11 11.75 22.66 -19.07
CA ILE A 11 11.72 24.04 -19.57
C ILE A 11 12.62 24.95 -18.71
N ILE A 12 12.54 24.84 -17.39
CA ILE A 12 13.36 25.64 -16.46
C ILE A 12 14.84 25.32 -16.65
N GLU A 13 15.21 24.03 -16.68
CA GLU A 13 16.59 23.58 -16.87
C GLU A 13 17.16 24.09 -18.20
N ARG A 14 16.39 23.95 -19.29
CA ARG A 14 16.80 24.45 -20.62
C ARG A 14 17.00 25.96 -20.64
N ALA A 15 16.15 26.72 -19.95
CA ALA A 15 16.28 28.17 -19.86
C ALA A 15 17.55 28.58 -19.08
N ILE A 16 17.81 27.92 -17.94
CA ILE A 16 19.02 28.12 -17.14
C ILE A 16 20.26 27.82 -17.98
N ASP A 17 20.31 26.68 -18.66
CA ASP A 17 21.46 26.26 -19.46
C ASP A 17 21.73 27.22 -20.63
N ALA A 18 20.67 27.66 -21.32
CA ALA A 18 20.79 28.63 -22.41
C ALA A 18 21.35 29.97 -21.92
N VAL A 19 20.82 30.52 -20.82
CA VAL A 19 21.32 31.78 -20.25
C VAL A 19 22.75 31.63 -19.76
N ARG A 20 23.06 30.54 -19.05
CA ARG A 20 24.39 30.26 -18.52
C ARG A 20 25.46 30.14 -19.60
N THR A 21 25.13 29.56 -20.75
CA THR A 21 26.09 29.34 -21.84
C THR A 21 26.22 30.52 -22.78
N MET A 22 25.10 31.19 -23.10
CA MET A 22 25.08 32.22 -24.14
C MET A 22 25.21 33.64 -23.59
N ALA A 23 24.79 33.89 -22.35
CA ALA A 23 24.69 35.23 -21.80
C ALA A 23 24.76 35.27 -20.25
N PRO A 24 25.85 34.74 -19.63
CA PRO A 24 25.93 34.59 -18.18
C PRO A 24 25.86 35.91 -17.41
N ASP A 25 26.40 37.00 -17.99
CA ASP A 25 26.45 38.33 -17.38
C ASP A 25 25.30 39.26 -17.80
N ALA A 26 24.43 38.79 -18.71
CA ALA A 26 23.33 39.61 -19.21
C ALA A 26 22.18 39.68 -18.20
N LYS A 27 21.47 40.81 -18.23
CA LYS A 27 20.22 41.00 -17.49
C LYS A 27 19.07 41.17 -18.47
N PHE A 28 18.05 40.33 -18.36
CA PHE A 28 16.84 40.41 -19.18
C PHE A 28 15.71 40.99 -18.34
N LYS A 29 15.28 42.22 -18.66
CA LYS A 29 14.32 42.99 -17.84
C LYS A 29 14.72 43.10 -16.37
N GLY A 30 16.02 43.26 -16.11
CA GLY A 30 16.57 43.32 -14.76
C GLY A 30 16.91 41.95 -14.15
N ILE A 31 16.39 40.84 -14.71
CA ILE A 31 16.62 39.49 -14.19
C ILE A 31 17.95 38.94 -14.71
N GLY A 32 18.86 38.63 -13.78
CA GLY A 32 20.12 37.94 -14.08
C GLY A 32 20.07 36.44 -13.83
N LEU A 33 21.12 35.73 -14.22
CA LEU A 33 21.24 34.28 -14.00
C LEU A 33 21.07 33.88 -12.52
N ALA A 34 21.63 34.66 -11.59
CA ALA A 34 21.54 34.38 -10.16
C ALA A 34 20.08 34.41 -9.64
N GLU A 35 19.28 35.37 -10.09
CA GLU A 35 17.87 35.50 -9.70
C GLU A 35 17.03 34.38 -10.32
N LEU A 36 17.30 34.00 -11.57
CA LEU A 36 16.66 32.87 -12.22
C LEU A 36 16.95 31.54 -11.48
N LEU A 37 18.20 31.32 -11.08
CA LEU A 37 18.61 30.14 -10.31
C LEU A 37 17.90 30.09 -8.95
N ALA A 38 17.84 31.21 -8.24
CA ALA A 38 17.14 31.29 -6.96
C ALA A 38 15.64 30.94 -7.12
N GLN A 39 14.97 31.51 -8.13
CA GLN A 39 13.56 31.24 -8.38
C GLN A 39 13.30 29.77 -8.83
N ALA A 40 14.23 29.21 -9.60
CA ALA A 40 14.15 27.80 -10.02
C ALA A 40 14.27 26.85 -8.83
N GLU A 41 15.11 27.19 -7.85
CA GLU A 41 15.33 26.37 -6.67
C GLU A 41 14.06 26.25 -5.81
N GLU A 42 13.23 27.30 -5.71
CA GLU A 42 11.91 27.24 -5.08
C GLU A 42 10.99 26.19 -5.72
N SER A 43 11.18 25.89 -7.00
CA SER A 43 10.44 24.85 -7.72
C SER A 43 11.10 23.47 -7.65
N PHE A 44 12.42 23.40 -7.44
CA PHE A 44 13.17 22.15 -7.40
C PHE A 44 13.18 21.52 -6.01
N GLU A 45 13.23 22.33 -4.95
CA GLU A 45 13.27 21.83 -3.59
C GLU A 45 12.02 20.97 -3.24
N PRO A 46 10.78 21.42 -3.48
CA PRO A 46 9.61 20.58 -3.21
C PRO A 46 9.60 19.29 -4.03
N ARG A 47 10.17 19.28 -5.24
CA ARG A 47 10.25 18.06 -6.07
C ARG A 47 11.17 17.03 -5.45
N ARG A 48 12.30 17.46 -4.87
CA ARG A 48 13.22 16.57 -4.16
C ARG A 48 12.58 16.04 -2.88
N GLN A 49 11.90 16.91 -2.12
CA GLN A 49 11.17 16.52 -0.92
C GLN A 49 10.07 15.49 -1.21
N ILE A 50 9.32 15.64 -2.31
CA ILE A 50 8.30 14.66 -2.71
C ILE A 50 8.94 13.28 -2.93
N ILE A 51 10.05 13.21 -3.66
CA ILE A 51 10.76 11.94 -3.90
C ILE A 51 11.22 11.30 -2.58
N GLU A 52 11.73 12.10 -1.66
CA GLU A 52 12.16 11.62 -0.34
C GLU A 52 10.99 11.10 0.48
N VAL A 53 9.89 11.85 0.55
CA VAL A 53 8.67 11.47 1.28
C VAL A 53 8.04 10.21 0.68
N ASP A 54 8.02 10.09 -0.64
CA ASP A 54 7.52 8.88 -1.31
C ASP A 54 8.37 7.65 -0.95
N LEU A 55 9.70 7.79 -0.93
CA LEU A 55 10.59 6.73 -0.46
C LEU A 55 10.33 6.36 1.00
N GLN A 56 10.15 7.34 1.88
CA GLN A 56 9.84 7.11 3.29
C GLN A 56 8.49 6.40 3.45
N ARG A 57 7.49 6.79 2.66
CA ARG A 57 6.17 6.15 2.64
C ARG A 57 6.31 4.68 2.24
N ASP A 58 7.01 4.37 1.16
CA ASP A 58 7.20 2.99 0.69
C ASP A 58 7.87 2.12 1.76
N GLN A 59 8.88 2.66 2.45
CA GLN A 59 9.53 1.97 3.57
C GLN A 59 8.57 1.71 4.74
N LEU A 60 7.70 2.67 5.07
CA LEU A 60 6.72 2.52 6.13
C LEU A 60 5.63 1.50 5.76
N GLU A 61 5.20 1.46 4.50
CA GLU A 61 4.26 0.44 4.00
C GLU A 61 4.85 -0.96 4.15
N VAL A 62 6.10 -1.17 3.72
CA VAL A 62 6.79 -2.46 3.89
C VAL A 62 6.94 -2.83 5.37
N ARG A 63 7.26 -1.87 6.23
CA ARG A 63 7.38 -2.12 7.68
C ARG A 63 6.05 -2.51 8.31
N ARG A 64 4.96 -1.82 7.94
CA ARG A 64 3.59 -2.12 8.37
C ARG A 64 3.22 -3.53 7.94
N ASP A 65 3.36 -3.86 6.66
CA ASP A 65 2.93 -5.16 6.13
C ASP A 65 3.67 -6.31 6.81
N ASN A 66 4.97 -6.15 7.05
CA ASN A 66 5.76 -7.12 7.80
C ASN A 66 5.33 -7.23 9.28
N ALA A 67 4.94 -6.13 9.92
CA ALA A 67 4.43 -6.13 11.28
C ALA A 67 3.04 -6.79 11.37
N ASP A 68 2.18 -6.55 10.39
CA ASP A 68 0.85 -7.15 10.31
C ASP A 68 0.95 -8.67 10.13
N VAL A 69 1.84 -9.16 9.26
CA VAL A 69 2.09 -10.59 9.11
C VAL A 69 2.51 -11.24 10.43
N ARG A 70 3.41 -10.61 11.19
CA ARG A 70 3.83 -11.13 12.50
C ARG A 70 2.69 -11.11 13.51
N THR A 71 1.88 -10.05 13.50
CA THR A 71 0.74 -9.91 14.39
C THR A 71 -0.33 -10.95 14.09
N LEU A 72 -0.64 -11.20 12.82
CA LEU A 72 -1.54 -12.24 12.38
C LEU A 72 -1.05 -13.63 12.81
N ALA A 73 0.23 -13.94 12.61
CA ALA A 73 0.81 -15.20 13.08
C ALA A 73 0.72 -15.37 14.60
N MET A 74 0.83 -14.28 15.36
CA MET A 74 0.64 -14.30 16.82
C MET A 74 -0.82 -14.54 17.20
N ILE A 75 -1.77 -13.90 16.50
CA ILE A 75 -3.20 -14.11 16.69
C ILE A 75 -3.59 -15.56 16.38
N GLU A 76 -3.07 -16.15 15.29
CA GLU A 76 -3.30 -17.55 14.95
C GLU A 76 -2.83 -18.50 16.08
N ARG A 77 -1.64 -18.27 16.64
CA ARG A 77 -1.15 -19.05 17.78
C ARG A 77 -2.02 -18.87 19.02
N MET A 78 -2.49 -17.65 19.28
CA MET A 78 -3.41 -17.37 20.38
C MET A 78 -4.72 -18.14 20.20
N ILE A 79 -5.27 -18.20 18.99
CA ILE A 79 -6.49 -18.95 18.69
C ILE A 79 -6.29 -20.45 18.96
N VAL A 80 -5.14 -21.02 18.57
CA VAL A 80 -4.81 -22.42 18.91
C VAL A 80 -4.76 -22.63 20.43
N GLY A 81 -4.22 -21.66 21.18
CA GLY A 81 -4.26 -21.67 22.64
C GLY A 81 -5.68 -21.65 23.20
N VAL A 82 -6.54 -20.75 22.71
CA VAL A 82 -7.96 -20.64 23.11
C VAL A 82 -8.71 -21.95 22.86
N LEU A 83 -8.40 -22.66 21.77
CA LEU A 83 -9.00 -23.95 21.45
C LEU A 83 -8.59 -25.08 22.42
N ALA A 84 -7.39 -24.98 22.99
CA ALA A 84 -6.79 -25.98 23.86
C ALA A 84 -6.93 -25.65 25.36
N ASP A 85 -7.54 -24.52 25.71
CA ASP A 85 -7.75 -24.08 27.08
C ASP A 85 -8.91 -24.85 27.73
N ASP A 86 -8.92 -24.97 29.06
CA ASP A 86 -10.00 -25.64 29.80
C ASP A 86 -11.16 -24.68 30.16
N ASN A 87 -10.88 -23.37 30.27
CA ASN A 87 -11.86 -22.33 30.59
C ASN A 87 -12.42 -21.68 29.32
N TYR A 88 -11.60 -21.62 28.27
CA TYR A 88 -11.98 -21.17 26.93
C TYR A 88 -11.97 -22.35 25.95
N GLY A 89 -12.56 -22.23 24.76
CA GLY A 89 -12.67 -23.37 23.85
C GLY A 89 -13.52 -23.09 22.62
N GLU A 90 -13.74 -24.11 21.80
CA GLU A 90 -14.49 -24.02 20.54
C GLU A 90 -15.94 -23.50 20.69
N ASP A 91 -16.52 -23.57 21.89
CA ASP A 91 -17.88 -23.08 22.19
C ASP A 91 -17.91 -21.81 23.06
N SER A 92 -16.75 -21.23 23.35
CA SER A 92 -16.63 -20.04 24.18
C SER A 92 -17.09 -18.77 23.46
N ALA A 93 -17.54 -17.78 24.23
CA ALA A 93 -17.89 -16.45 23.70
C ALA A 93 -16.68 -15.71 23.12
N LEU A 94 -15.49 -15.96 23.67
CA LEU A 94 -14.24 -15.40 23.16
C LEU A 94 -13.94 -15.91 21.75
N TYR A 95 -14.14 -17.21 21.49
CA TYR A 95 -13.92 -17.79 20.17
C TYR A 95 -14.86 -17.20 19.10
N GLU A 96 -16.12 -16.92 19.47
CA GLU A 96 -17.06 -16.20 18.59
C GLU A 96 -16.67 -14.74 18.35
N ALA A 97 -16.23 -14.04 19.40
CA ALA A 97 -15.78 -12.64 19.30
C ALA A 97 -14.54 -12.48 18.41
N LEU A 98 -13.70 -13.52 18.31
CA LEU A 98 -12.57 -13.59 17.37
C LEU A 98 -12.99 -13.85 15.92
N GLY A 99 -14.31 -13.96 15.64
CA GLY A 99 -14.88 -14.10 14.31
C GLY A 99 -15.12 -15.55 13.86
N PHE A 100 -14.94 -16.53 14.75
CA PHE A 100 -15.16 -17.94 14.43
C PHE A 100 -16.57 -18.41 14.82
N VAL A 101 -17.08 -19.43 14.13
CA VAL A 101 -18.36 -20.06 14.48
C VAL A 101 -18.12 -21.12 15.57
N ARG A 102 -18.86 -20.99 16.68
CA ARG A 102 -18.83 -21.96 17.79
C ARG A 102 -19.21 -23.36 17.34
N LYS A 103 -18.59 -24.40 17.90
CA LYS A 103 -18.81 -25.80 17.50
C LYS A 103 -20.29 -26.21 17.54
N SER A 104 -20.99 -25.89 18.61
CA SER A 104 -22.43 -26.09 18.81
C SER A 104 -23.31 -25.43 17.75
N GLN A 105 -22.82 -24.38 17.10
CA GLN A 105 -23.51 -23.64 16.05
C GLN A 105 -23.05 -24.03 14.64
N ARG A 106 -21.96 -24.80 14.49
CA ARG A 106 -21.50 -25.32 13.20
C ARG A 106 -22.52 -26.33 12.70
N LYS A 107 -23.22 -25.99 11.61
CA LYS A 107 -24.11 -26.94 10.92
C LYS A 107 -23.27 -28.10 10.37
N THR A 108 -23.40 -29.29 10.95
CA THR A 108 -22.76 -30.49 10.41
C THR A 108 -23.53 -30.96 9.18
N GLY A 109 -22.97 -30.79 7.98
CA GLY A 109 -23.42 -31.58 6.83
C GLY A 109 -23.31 -30.92 5.45
N LEU A 110 -22.31 -31.34 4.69
CA LEU A 110 -22.47 -31.44 3.24
C LEU A 110 -23.07 -32.82 2.94
N THR A 111 -24.40 -32.92 2.89
CA THR A 111 -25.07 -34.17 2.51
C THR A 111 -24.88 -34.38 0.99
N ARG A 112 -23.85 -35.14 0.58
CA ARG A 112 -23.75 -35.60 -0.82
C ARG A 112 -24.87 -36.60 -1.10
N LYS A 113 -25.99 -36.13 -1.66
CA LYS A 113 -27.03 -37.02 -2.19
C LYS A 113 -26.40 -37.89 -3.29
N LYS A 114 -26.29 -39.21 -3.08
CA LYS A 114 -25.95 -40.14 -4.17
C LYS A 114 -27.06 -40.08 -5.22
N ARG A 115 -26.73 -39.81 -6.49
CA ARG A 115 -27.67 -40.06 -7.60
C ARG A 115 -27.97 -41.57 -7.58
N LYS A 116 -29.26 -41.94 -7.57
CA LYS A 116 -29.67 -43.30 -7.88
C LYS A 116 -29.18 -43.59 -9.29
N THR A 117 -28.21 -44.49 -9.43
CA THR A 117 -27.94 -45.15 -10.71
C THR A 117 -29.12 -46.09 -10.94
N GLU A 118 -30.10 -45.66 -11.73
CA GLU A 118 -31.12 -46.55 -12.28
C GLU A 118 -30.48 -47.34 -13.43
N GLU A 119 -29.86 -48.47 -13.11
CA GLU A 119 -29.64 -49.54 -14.09
C GLU A 119 -29.91 -50.88 -13.42
N ALA A 120 -31.07 -51.47 -13.74
CA ALA A 120 -31.24 -52.88 -14.11
C ALA A 120 -32.72 -53.29 -13.96
N GLY A 121 -33.38 -53.62 -15.06
CA GLY A 121 -34.76 -54.12 -15.00
C GLY A 121 -35.48 -54.42 -16.32
N MET A 122 -34.85 -55.18 -17.22
CA MET A 122 -35.49 -56.28 -17.95
C MET A 122 -36.78 -55.99 -18.75
N LYS A 123 -36.65 -55.88 -20.09
CA LYS A 123 -37.41 -56.66 -21.09
C LYS A 123 -36.80 -56.49 -22.48
#